data_AF-A0A6A4PE04-F1
#
_entry.id   AF-A0A6A4PE04-F1
#
_cell.length_a   1.000
_cell.length_b   1.000
_cell.length_c   1.000
_cell.angle_alpha   90.00
_cell.angle_beta   90.00
_cell.angle_gamma   90.00
#
_symmetry.space_group_name_H-M   'P 1'
#
loop_
_entity.id
_entity.type
_entity.pdbx_description
1 polymer ?
#
loop_
_entity_poly.entity_id
_entity_poly.type
_entity_poly.pdbx_seq_one_letter_code
_entity_poly.pdbx_strand_id
1 'polypeptide(L)' 'MVMTGKHPRPPNGKCCALVRQANLACLCSYKSLLPSIGINPTNALALPAKCSLRTPPRC' A
#
# COMPACT_ATOMS: atom_id res chain seq x y z
N MET A 1 -11.91 -12.98 -3.43
CA MET A 1 -11.16 -12.02 -2.58
C MET A 1 -10.59 -10.96 -3.51
N VAL A 2 -11.20 -9.79 -3.59
CA VAL A 2 -10.69 -8.70 -4.46
C VAL A 2 -10.69 -7.43 -3.63
N MET A 3 -9.54 -6.76 -3.61
CA MET A 3 -9.33 -5.47 -2.96
C MET A 3 -9.92 -4.35 -3.83
N THR A 4 -11.21 -4.43 -4.15
CA THR A 4 -11.91 -3.41 -4.95
C THR A 4 -13.16 -3.00 -4.21
N GLY A 5 -13.08 -1.89 -3.46
CA GLY A 5 -14.23 -1.35 -2.74
C GLY A 5 -13.86 -0.13 -1.90
N LYS A 6 -14.78 0.85 -1.84
CA LYS A 6 -14.69 2.14 -1.12
C LYS A 6 -14.32 2.05 0.37
N HIS A 7 -14.27 0.84 0.94
CA HIS A 7 -13.83 0.56 2.31
C HIS A 7 -12.82 -0.58 2.31
N PRO A 8 -11.51 -0.28 2.24
CA PRO A 8 -10.50 -1.32 2.42
C PRO A 8 -10.68 -1.89 3.82
N ARG A 9 -10.99 -3.19 3.91
CA ARG A 9 -10.97 -3.91 5.19
C ARG A 9 -9.58 -3.71 5.82
N PRO A 10 -9.49 -3.65 7.16
CA PRO A 10 -8.22 -3.48 7.83
C PRO A 10 -7.21 -4.50 7.29
N PRO A 11 -5.96 -4.08 7.00
CA PRO A 11 -4.96 -4.97 6.47
C PRO A 11 -4.80 -6.14 7.43
N ASN A 12 -4.96 -7.36 6.91
CA ASN A 12 -4.71 -8.55 7.69
C ASN A 12 -3.21 -8.62 8.05
N GLY A 13 -2.84 -9.33 9.12
CA GLY A 13 -1.44 -9.45 9.55
C GLY A 13 -0.50 -9.94 8.43
N LYS A 14 -1.04 -10.74 7.49
CA LYS A 14 -0.35 -11.19 6.28
C LYS A 14 -0.04 -10.03 5.32
N CYS A 15 -0.97 -9.11 5.10
CA CYS A 15 -0.73 -7.90 4.31
C CYS A 15 0.35 -7.02 4.95
N CYS A 16 0.30 -6.79 6.28
CA CYS A 16 1.36 -6.03 6.94
C CYS A 16 2.72 -6.74 6.91
N ALA A 17 2.77 -8.06 6.99
CA ALA A 17 4.02 -8.82 6.83
C ALA A 17 4.60 -8.69 5.42
N LEU A 18 3.74 -8.72 4.39
CA LEU A 18 4.15 -8.48 3.01
C LEU A 18 4.59 -7.04 2.79
N VAL A 19 3.90 -6.06 3.34
CA VAL A 19 4.28 -4.64 3.25
C VAL A 19 5.60 -4.38 3.99
N ARG A 20 5.88 -5.12 5.08
CA ARG A 20 7.18 -5.12 5.77
C ARG A 20 8.32 -5.66 4.92
N GLN A 21 8.06 -6.72 4.17
CA GLN A 21 9.04 -7.34 3.28
C GLN A 21 9.13 -6.62 1.93
N ALA A 22 8.08 -5.89 1.54
CA ALA A 22 8.04 -5.16 0.29
C ALA A 22 8.92 -3.93 0.36
N ASN A 23 9.62 -3.67 -0.73
CA ASN A 23 10.39 -2.45 -0.87
C ASN A 23 9.45 -1.27 -1.17
N LEU A 24 9.10 -0.53 -0.11
CA LEU A 24 8.22 0.65 -0.21
C LEU A 24 8.79 1.70 -1.17
N ALA A 25 10.11 1.89 -1.22
CA ALA A 25 10.74 2.84 -2.13
C ALA A 25 10.58 2.42 -3.60
N CYS A 26 10.60 1.12 -3.89
CA CYS A 26 10.31 0.59 -5.23
C CYS A 26 8.85 0.83 -5.61
N LEU A 27 7.92 0.54 -4.70
CA LEU A 27 6.49 0.78 -4.90
C LEU A 27 6.16 2.26 -5.16
N CYS A 28 6.93 3.20 -4.60
CA CYS A 28 6.82 4.63 -4.91
C CYS A 28 7.04 4.93 -6.40
N SER A 29 8.00 4.27 -7.05
CA SER A 29 8.24 4.42 -8.48
C SER A 29 7.04 3.93 -9.32
N TYR A 30 6.29 2.96 -8.79
CA TYR A 30 5.06 2.46 -9.40
C TYR A 30 3.81 3.28 -9.04
N LYS A 31 3.93 4.33 -8.21
CA LYS A 31 2.79 5.17 -7.79
C LYS A 31 1.98 5.70 -8.96
N SER A 32 2.64 6.05 -10.07
CA SER A 32 2.00 6.52 -11.29
C SER A 32 1.27 5.42 -12.07
N LEU A 33 1.62 4.16 -11.84
CA LEU A 33 1.01 2.98 -12.45
C LEU A 33 -0.13 2.38 -11.60
N LEU A 34 -0.15 2.65 -10.29
CA LEU A 34 -1.22 2.22 -9.37
C LEU A 34 -2.63 2.60 -9.84
N PRO A 35 -2.90 3.85 -10.30
CA PRO A 35 -4.23 4.20 -10.80
C PRO A 35 -4.61 3.41 -12.05
N SER A 36 -3.62 3.08 -12.91
CA SER A 36 -3.85 2.30 -14.13
C SER A 36 -4.33 0.88 -13.85
N ILE A 37 -4.02 0.33 -12.67
CA ILE A 37 -4.49 -0.99 -12.20
C ILE A 37 -5.66 -0.88 -11.21
N GLY A 38 -6.28 0.30 -11.08
CA GLY A 38 -7.42 0.54 -10.20
C GLY A 38 -7.08 0.63 -8.72
N ILE A 39 -5.80 0.80 -8.36
CA ILE A 39 -5.35 0.99 -6.98
C ILE A 39 -5.21 2.48 -6.69
N ASN A 40 -5.81 2.95 -5.60
CA ASN A 40 -5.64 4.33 -5.16
C ASN A 40 -4.25 4.52 -4.53
N PRO A 41 -3.37 5.35 -5.12
CA PRO A 41 -2.01 5.55 -4.62
C PRO A 41 -2.00 6.09 -3.18
N THR A 42 -2.96 6.94 -2.82
CA THR A 42 -3.06 7.50 -1.46
C THR A 42 -3.36 6.40 -0.43
N ASN A 43 -4.24 5.45 -0.76
CA ASN A 43 -4.54 4.33 0.12
C ASN A 43 -3.36 3.35 0.21
N ALA A 44 -2.66 3.12 -0.90
CA ALA A 44 -1.48 2.28 -0.94
C ALA A 44 -0.34 2.82 -0.07
N LEU A 45 -0.13 4.14 -0.08
CA LEU A 45 0.87 4.80 0.76
C LEU A 45 0.44 4.98 2.22
N ALA A 46 -0.87 4.92 2.49
CA ALA A 46 -1.38 4.87 3.85
C ALA A 46 -1.26 3.47 4.49
N LEU A 47 -1.10 2.40 3.71
CA LEU A 47 -0.97 1.02 4.23
C LEU A 47 0.21 0.84 5.18
N PRO A 48 1.44 1.31 4.89
CA PRO A 48 2.56 1.18 5.82
C PRO A 48 2.26 1.89 7.14
N ALA A 49 1.70 3.11 7.10
CA ALA A 49 1.31 3.84 8.29
C ALA A 49 0.23 3.08 9.11
N LYS A 50 -0.73 2.43 8.44
CA LYS A 50 -1.73 1.57 9.10
C LYS A 50 -1.14 0.27 9.69
N CYS A 51 -0.01 -0.19 9.17
CA CYS A 51 0.74 -1.33 9.67
C CYS A 51 1.83 -0.94 10.70
N SER A 52 1.82 0.30 11.20
CA SER A 52 2.86 0.85 12.09
C SER A 52 4.27 0.79 11.50
N LEU A 53 4.37 0.96 10.17
CA LEU A 53 5.61 1.03 9.42
C LEU A 53 5.90 2.46 9.01
N ARG A 54 7.17 2.85 9.04
CA ARG A 54 7.62 4.12 8.48
C ARG A 54 7.55 4.04 6.96
N THR A 55 6.65 4.82 6.37
CA THR A 55 6.69 5.15 4.95
C THR A 55 7.98 5.95 4.68
N PRO A 56 8.75 5.61 3.64
CA PRO A 56 9.90 6.41 3.26
C PRO A 56 9.44 7.82 2.82
N PRO A 57 10.13 8.90 3.24
CA PRO A 57 9.71 10.29 3.00
C PRO A 57 9.82 10.75 1.53
N ARG A 58 10.24 9.88 0.61
CA ARG A 58 10.30 10.14 -0.84
C ARG A 58 9.12 9.52 -1.60
N CYS A 59 8.05 9.28 -0.86
CA CYS A 59 6.73 8.83 -1.27
C CYS A 59 5.71 9.76 -0.58
#